data_AF-A0A7X6TQP1-F1
#
_entry.id   AF-A0A7X6TQP1-F1
#
_cell.length_a   1.000
_cell.length_b   1.000
_cell.length_c   1.000
_cell.angle_alpha   90.00
_cell.angle_beta   90.00
_cell.angle_gamma   90.00
#
_symmetry.space_group_name_H-M   'P 1'
#
loop_
_entity.id
_entity.type
_entity.pdbx_description
1 polymer ?
#
loop_
_entity_poly.entity_id
_entity_poly.type
_entity_poly.pdbx_seq_one_letter_code
_entity_poly.pdbx_strand_id
1 'polypeptide(L)'
;MKKLSGILILLSLVFVLVVACGQKESPIPMVTHSNRFFEIKYPEAWLLSEDDMDSVFVTNFRTPENNLEINIGISNLFGLISDKEQMDLFKNEIDNVDTEQDITLLESINIEIDGYEAVIAIYSLEDEKFQTVITVFEGHTMNIFMSSETNDFKEHQKIIDLMIESIDIVY
;
A
#
# COMPACT_ATOMS: atom_id res chain seq x y z
N MET A 1 -11.53 63.64 -25.08
CA MET A 1 -12.16 62.95 -23.92
C MET A 1 -13.15 61.94 -24.50
N LYS A 2 -13.13 60.63 -24.27
CA LYS A 2 -12.44 59.73 -23.33
C LYS A 2 -12.18 58.40 -24.08
N LYS A 3 -10.95 57.89 -24.00
CA LYS A 3 -10.61 56.49 -24.30
C LYS A 3 -10.84 55.69 -23.02
N LEU A 4 -11.96 54.98 -22.90
CA LEU A 4 -12.29 54.11 -21.76
C LEU A 4 -13.07 52.89 -22.26
N SER A 5 -12.43 52.03 -23.04
CA SER A 5 -13.02 50.74 -23.43
C SER A 5 -12.02 49.58 -23.47
N GLY A 6 -10.78 49.79 -23.01
CA GLY A 6 -9.73 48.76 -23.02
C GLY A 6 -9.42 48.13 -21.66
N ILE A 7 -10.02 48.61 -20.56
CA ILE A 7 -9.63 48.20 -19.19
C ILE A 7 -10.58 47.15 -18.59
N LEU A 8 -11.80 47.00 -19.11
CA LEU A 8 -12.79 46.11 -18.49
C LEU A 8 -12.61 44.63 -18.83
N ILE A 9 -11.91 44.29 -19.93
CA ILE A 9 -11.73 42.89 -20.36
C ILE A 9 -10.46 42.28 -19.75
N LEU A 10 -9.49 43.09 -19.32
CA LEU A 10 -8.27 42.59 -18.67
C LEU A 10 -8.50 42.15 -17.21
N LEU A 11 -9.59 42.61 -16.57
CA LEU A 11 -9.89 42.30 -15.17
C LEU A 11 -10.64 40.98 -14.98
N SER A 12 -11.25 40.40 -16.01
CA SER A 12 -11.88 39.06 -15.90
C SER A 12 -10.90 37.91 -16.13
N LEU A 13 -9.80 38.12 -16.89
CA LEU A 13 -8.77 37.10 -17.07
C LEU A 13 -7.88 36.90 -15.84
N VAL A 14 -7.77 37.90 -14.96
CA VAL A 14 -6.99 37.78 -13.71
C VAL A 14 -7.74 37.00 -12.64
N PHE A 15 -9.09 36.93 -12.70
CA PHE A 15 -9.87 36.16 -11.73
C PHE A 15 -9.94 34.65 -12.02
N VAL A 16 -9.62 34.22 -13.25
CA VAL A 16 -9.55 32.79 -13.59
C VAL A 16 -8.23 32.14 -13.15
N LEU A 17 -7.20 32.94 -12.84
CA LEU A 17 -5.89 32.44 -12.40
C LEU A 17 -5.77 32.24 -10.87
N VAL A 18 -6.76 32.63 -10.07
CA VAL A 18 -6.68 32.54 -8.60
C VAL A 18 -7.49 31.38 -8.00
N VAL A 19 -8.28 30.65 -8.80
CA VAL A 19 -8.98 29.42 -8.36
C VAL A 19 -8.17 28.14 -8.65
N ALA A 20 -6.92 28.30 -9.09
CA ALA A 20 -5.91 27.24 -9.02
C ALA A 20 -5.09 27.35 -7.72
N CYS A 21 -5.69 27.78 -6.61
CA CYS A 21 -5.25 27.31 -5.30
C CYS A 21 -5.63 25.84 -5.25
N GLY A 22 -4.75 24.98 -5.76
CA GLY A 22 -4.77 23.57 -5.42
C GLY A 22 -4.88 23.50 -3.90
N GLN A 23 -6.01 23.00 -3.42
CA GLN A 23 -6.07 22.50 -2.06
C GLN A 23 -4.92 21.51 -1.98
N LYS A 24 -3.81 21.91 -1.36
CA LYS A 24 -2.87 20.96 -0.80
C LYS A 24 -3.74 20.11 0.11
N GLU A 25 -4.03 18.88 -0.31
CA GLU A 25 -4.59 17.87 0.57
C GLU A 25 -3.77 17.97 1.86
N SER A 26 -4.47 18.31 2.95
CA SER A 26 -3.81 18.40 4.24
C SER A 26 -3.20 17.02 4.50
N PRO A 27 -1.90 16.93 4.82
CA PRO A 27 -1.24 15.63 4.96
C PRO A 27 -2.02 14.80 5.97
N ILE A 28 -2.37 13.57 5.60
CA ILE A 28 -3.02 12.60 6.49
C ILE A 28 -2.11 12.45 7.72
N PRO A 29 -2.58 12.72 8.94
CA PRO A 29 -1.78 12.52 10.14
C PRO A 29 -1.38 11.05 10.25
N MET A 30 -0.08 10.78 10.28
CA MET A 30 0.49 9.44 10.41
C MET A 30 1.13 9.29 11.80
N VAL A 31 0.96 8.13 12.40
CA VAL A 31 1.62 7.73 13.65
C VAL A 31 2.47 6.49 13.41
N THR A 32 3.52 6.33 14.21
CA THR A 32 4.40 5.14 14.14
C THR A 32 3.87 4.06 15.07
N HIS A 33 3.76 2.84 14.55
CA HIS A 33 3.64 1.60 15.32
C HIS A 33 4.96 0.84 15.26
N SER A 34 5.33 0.19 16.36
CA SER A 34 6.53 -0.64 16.44
C SER A 34 6.18 -1.95 17.15
N ASN A 35 6.64 -3.08 16.61
CA ASN A 35 6.56 -4.39 17.25
C ASN A 35 7.93 -5.10 17.20
N ARG A 36 7.95 -6.41 17.43
CA ARG A 36 9.20 -7.19 17.49
C ARG A 36 9.86 -7.43 16.12
N PHE A 37 9.19 -7.10 15.02
CA PHE A 37 9.66 -7.39 13.66
C PHE A 37 9.86 -6.13 12.82
N PHE A 38 8.99 -5.12 12.98
CA PHE A 38 9.09 -3.89 12.19
C PHE A 38 8.59 -2.65 12.94
N GLU A 39 8.97 -1.49 12.41
CA GLU A 39 8.27 -0.22 12.59
C GLU A 39 7.54 0.17 11.31
N ILE A 40 6.37 0.80 11.44
CA ILE A 40 5.58 1.28 10.30
C ILE A 40 4.84 2.55 10.66
N LYS A 41 4.66 3.45 9.69
CA LYS A 41 3.74 4.59 9.81
C LYS A 41 2.39 4.24 9.22
N TYR A 42 1.31 4.59 9.92
CA TYR A 42 -0.06 4.38 9.46
C TYR A 42 -0.95 5.57 9.85
N PRO A 43 -2.13 5.76 9.22
CA PRO A 43 -3.02 6.86 9.56
C PRO A 43 -3.49 6.80 11.02
N GLU A 44 -3.38 7.91 11.74
CA GLU A 44 -3.75 8.00 13.17
C GLU A 44 -5.19 7.60 13.46
N ALA A 45 -6.09 7.83 12.49
CA ALA A 45 -7.50 7.51 12.63
C ALA A 45 -7.82 6.01 12.49
N TRP A 46 -6.88 5.19 12.03
CA TRP A 46 -7.13 3.77 11.82
C TRP A 46 -7.05 2.96 13.10
N LEU A 47 -7.83 1.89 13.15
CA LEU A 47 -7.80 0.90 14.21
C LEU A 47 -6.63 -0.06 13.97
N LEU A 48 -5.95 -0.42 15.05
CA LEU A 48 -4.84 -1.38 15.06
C LEU A 48 -5.17 -2.55 15.98
N SER A 49 -4.87 -3.76 15.53
CA SER A 49 -4.88 -4.96 16.37
C SER A 49 -3.75 -5.91 15.98
N GLU A 50 -3.31 -6.71 16.94
CA GLU A 50 -2.28 -7.72 16.74
C GLU A 50 -2.74 -9.08 17.27
N ASP A 51 -2.32 -10.14 16.58
CA ASP A 51 -2.51 -11.52 17.00
C ASP A 51 -1.20 -12.29 16.84
N ASP A 52 -0.88 -13.15 17.81
CA ASP A 52 0.33 -13.97 17.83
C ASP A 52 -0.10 -15.43 17.97
N MET A 53 -0.15 -16.12 16.83
CA MET A 53 -0.52 -17.54 16.72
C MET A 53 0.75 -18.39 16.64
N ASP A 54 0.64 -19.70 16.92
CA ASP A 54 1.76 -20.66 17.07
C ASP A 54 2.80 -20.70 15.92
N SER A 55 2.55 -20.04 14.78
CA SER A 55 3.49 -19.92 13.67
C SER A 55 3.38 -18.63 12.86
N VAL A 56 2.46 -17.72 13.22
CA VAL A 56 2.19 -16.50 12.45
C VAL A 56 1.88 -15.36 13.41
N PHE A 57 2.57 -14.26 13.23
CA PHE A 57 2.25 -12.99 13.85
C PHE A 57 1.51 -12.11 12.85
N VAL A 58 0.39 -11.52 13.24
CA VAL A 58 -0.44 -10.69 12.36
C VAL A 58 -0.62 -9.32 12.99
N THR A 59 -0.32 -8.27 12.23
CA THR A 59 -0.74 -6.90 12.53
C THR A 59 -1.82 -6.48 11.54
N ASN A 60 -2.95 -6.01 12.06
CA ASN A 60 -4.09 -5.57 11.27
C ASN A 60 -4.28 -4.06 11.42
N PHE A 61 -4.39 -3.36 10.30
CA PHE A 61 -4.71 -1.94 10.23
C PHE A 61 -6.04 -1.78 9.49
N ARG A 62 -7.00 -1.09 10.10
CA ARG A 62 -8.35 -1.01 9.56
C ARG A 62 -8.94 0.38 9.68
N THR A 63 -9.66 0.84 8.66
CA THR A 63 -10.43 2.09 8.75
C THR A 63 -11.56 1.97 9.78
N PRO A 64 -11.96 3.06 10.46
CA PRO A 64 -13.08 3.04 11.42
C PRO A 64 -14.40 2.50 10.84
N GLU A 65 -14.61 2.72 9.53
CA GLU A 65 -15.82 2.27 8.82
C GLU A 65 -15.72 0.83 8.30
N ASN A 66 -14.57 0.16 8.48
CA ASN A 66 -14.32 -1.22 8.05
C ASN A 66 -14.50 -1.42 6.53
N ASN A 67 -14.19 -0.38 5.74
CA ASN A 67 -14.20 -0.44 4.27
C ASN A 67 -12.81 -0.74 3.67
N LEU A 68 -11.75 -0.69 4.49
CA LEU A 68 -10.40 -1.06 4.10
C LEU A 68 -9.69 -1.70 5.29
N GLU A 69 -9.00 -2.80 4.99
CA GLU A 69 -8.21 -3.56 5.92
C GLU A 69 -6.88 -3.94 5.28
N ILE A 70 -5.78 -3.76 6.03
CA ILE A 70 -4.44 -4.18 5.66
C ILE A 70 -3.96 -5.16 6.72
N ASN A 71 -3.54 -6.34 6.27
CA ASN A 71 -2.99 -7.37 7.11
C ASN A 71 -1.50 -7.52 6.82
N ILE A 72 -0.65 -7.41 7.83
CA ILE A 72 0.76 -7.75 7.76
C ILE A 72 0.94 -9.06 8.54
N GLY A 73 1.15 -10.15 7.82
CA GLY A 73 1.44 -11.47 8.38
C GLY A 73 2.92 -11.79 8.32
N ILE A 74 3.50 -12.20 9.43
CA ILE A 74 4.90 -12.63 9.54
C ILE A 74 4.94 -14.07 9.98
N SER A 75 5.64 -14.92 9.23
CA SER A 75 5.80 -16.34 9.56
C SER A 75 7.26 -16.77 9.47
N ASN A 76 7.64 -17.74 10.30
CA ASN A 76 9.00 -18.26 10.33
C ASN A 76 9.23 -19.23 9.16
N LEU A 77 10.39 -19.10 8.51
CA LEU A 77 10.92 -20.16 7.67
C LEU A 77 11.51 -21.23 8.56
N PHE A 78 11.05 -22.48 8.38
CA PHE A 78 11.56 -23.63 9.13
C PHE A 78 13.00 -24.05 8.73
N GLY A 79 13.78 -23.14 8.14
CA GLY A 79 15.17 -23.37 7.72
C GLY A 79 15.34 -24.45 6.65
N LEU A 80 14.27 -24.79 5.91
CA LEU A 80 14.32 -25.82 4.87
C LEU A 80 15.00 -25.33 3.59
N ILE A 81 14.92 -24.02 3.33
CA ILE A 81 15.51 -23.35 2.17
C ILE A 81 16.03 -21.97 2.60
N SER A 82 16.92 -21.39 1.80
CA SER A 82 17.43 -20.04 2.02
C SER A 82 16.39 -18.96 1.71
N ASP A 83 16.57 -17.77 2.29
CA ASP A 83 15.69 -16.62 2.06
C ASP A 83 15.56 -16.29 0.56
N LYS A 84 16.68 -16.37 -0.17
CA LYS A 84 16.70 -16.18 -1.62
C LYS A 84 15.87 -17.24 -2.36
N GLU A 85 16.03 -18.51 -2.01
CA GLU A 85 15.25 -19.59 -2.65
C GLU A 85 13.76 -19.43 -2.36
N GLN A 86 13.40 -19.02 -1.14
CA GLN A 86 12.01 -18.72 -0.80
C GLN A 86 11.45 -17.55 -1.61
N MET A 87 12.21 -16.46 -1.75
CA MET A 87 11.79 -15.30 -2.56
C MET A 87 11.63 -15.67 -4.03
N ASP A 88 12.54 -16.49 -4.58
CA ASP A 88 12.47 -16.99 -5.95
C ASP A 88 11.23 -17.91 -6.16
N LEU A 89 10.84 -18.70 -5.16
CA LEU A 89 9.60 -19.49 -5.19
C LEU A 89 8.36 -18.60 -5.23
N PHE A 90 8.29 -17.57 -4.37
CA PHE A 90 7.14 -16.65 -4.37
C PHE A 90 6.97 -15.93 -5.69
N LYS A 91 8.06 -15.44 -6.29
CA LYS A 91 8.01 -14.82 -7.62
C LYS A 91 7.47 -15.77 -8.67
N ASN A 92 7.94 -17.02 -8.65
CA ASN A 92 7.46 -18.04 -9.56
C ASN A 92 5.97 -18.35 -9.33
N GLU A 93 5.50 -18.37 -8.08
CA GLU A 93 4.06 -18.54 -7.79
C GLU A 93 3.23 -17.37 -8.32
N ILE A 94 3.68 -16.13 -8.11
CA ILE A 94 3.03 -14.92 -8.64
C ILE A 94 2.91 -14.98 -10.16
N ASP A 95 3.99 -15.34 -10.85
CA ASP A 95 4.04 -15.43 -12.32
C ASP A 95 3.19 -16.57 -12.89
N ASN A 96 2.93 -17.61 -12.10
CA ASN A 96 2.15 -18.77 -12.49
C ASN A 96 0.73 -18.78 -11.89
N VAL A 97 0.22 -17.64 -11.41
CA VAL A 97 -1.16 -17.57 -10.92
C VAL A 97 -2.12 -18.08 -12.00
N ASP A 98 -2.79 -19.18 -11.67
CA ASP A 98 -3.59 -19.95 -12.60
C ASP A 98 -4.93 -19.25 -12.84
N THR A 99 -5.26 -19.08 -14.11
CA THR A 99 -6.50 -18.47 -14.59
C THR A 99 -7.75 -19.31 -14.28
N GLU A 100 -7.60 -20.53 -13.76
CA GLU A 100 -8.72 -21.43 -13.43
C GLU A 100 -9.65 -20.91 -12.31
N GLN A 101 -9.23 -19.91 -11.51
CA GLN A 101 -10.04 -19.32 -10.42
C GLN A 101 -10.63 -17.94 -10.74
N ASP A 102 -10.67 -17.53 -12.02
CA ASP A 102 -11.07 -16.18 -12.45
C ASP A 102 -10.23 -15.03 -11.83
N ILE A 103 -9.11 -15.35 -11.17
CA ILE A 103 -8.14 -14.39 -10.67
C ILE A 103 -7.18 -14.03 -11.81
N THR A 104 -7.05 -12.73 -12.07
CA THR A 104 -6.13 -12.21 -13.09
C THR A 104 -5.03 -11.39 -12.43
N LEU A 105 -3.77 -11.78 -12.64
CA LEU A 105 -2.63 -10.92 -12.32
C LEU A 105 -2.64 -9.69 -13.24
N LEU A 106 -2.77 -8.51 -12.65
CA LEU A 106 -2.77 -7.23 -13.38
C LEU A 106 -1.37 -6.64 -13.49
N GLU A 107 -0.61 -6.72 -12.40
CA GLU A 107 0.69 -6.07 -12.26
C GLU A 107 1.56 -6.81 -11.25
N SER A 108 2.87 -6.88 -11.52
CA SER A 108 3.89 -7.40 -10.61
C SER A 108 5.11 -6.50 -10.70
N ILE A 109 5.56 -5.98 -9.56
CA ILE A 109 6.66 -5.01 -9.45
C ILE A 109 7.64 -5.47 -8.37
N ASN A 110 8.92 -5.53 -8.71
CA ASN A 110 9.97 -5.70 -7.71
C ASN A 110 10.25 -4.36 -7.03
N ILE A 111 10.27 -4.36 -5.70
CA ILE A 111 10.59 -3.23 -4.83
C ILE A 111 11.61 -3.67 -3.77
N GLU A 112 12.00 -2.75 -2.89
CA GLU A 112 12.80 -3.05 -1.70
C GLU A 112 12.05 -2.58 -0.44
N ILE A 113 12.02 -3.41 0.61
CA ILE A 113 11.55 -3.05 1.95
C ILE A 113 12.74 -3.14 2.87
N ASP A 114 13.20 -1.99 3.39
CA ASP A 114 14.40 -1.90 4.24
C ASP A 114 15.63 -2.65 3.67
N GLY A 115 15.84 -2.53 2.35
CA GLY A 115 16.93 -3.19 1.63
C GLY A 115 16.74 -4.68 1.37
N TYR A 116 15.66 -5.30 1.85
CA TYR A 116 15.26 -6.65 1.48
C TYR A 116 14.45 -6.64 0.18
N GLU A 117 14.72 -7.62 -0.67
CA GLU A 117 13.99 -7.78 -1.91
C GLU A 117 12.51 -8.08 -1.61
N ALA A 118 11.62 -7.40 -2.33
CA ALA A 118 10.19 -7.53 -2.14
C ALA A 118 9.46 -7.45 -3.49
N VAL A 119 8.25 -8.00 -3.55
CA VAL A 119 7.40 -7.98 -4.74
C VAL A 119 6.02 -7.50 -4.37
N ILE A 120 5.53 -6.49 -5.09
CA ILE A 120 4.12 -6.10 -5.11
C ILE A 120 3.45 -6.86 -6.26
N ALA A 121 2.37 -7.58 -5.99
CA ALA A 121 1.52 -8.15 -7.02
C ALA A 121 0.07 -7.70 -6.83
N ILE A 122 -0.55 -7.23 -7.91
CA ILE A 122 -1.93 -6.74 -7.95
C ILE A 122 -2.77 -7.70 -8.77
N TYR A 123 -3.86 -8.16 -8.18
CA TYR A 123 -4.80 -9.10 -8.78
C TYR A 123 -6.19 -8.49 -8.92
N SER A 124 -6.98 -9.04 -9.85
CA SER A 124 -8.40 -8.78 -10.02
C SER A 124 -9.18 -10.08 -9.85
N LEU A 125 -10.29 -10.04 -9.12
CA LEU A 125 -11.30 -11.10 -9.06
C LEU A 125 -12.67 -10.42 -9.07
N GLU A 126 -13.49 -10.67 -10.08
CA GLU A 126 -14.79 -10.01 -10.25
C GLU A 126 -14.68 -8.47 -10.12
N ASP A 127 -15.40 -7.86 -9.18
CA ASP A 127 -15.39 -6.41 -8.90
C ASP A 127 -14.35 -6.00 -7.83
N GLU A 128 -13.55 -6.94 -7.34
CA GLU A 128 -12.53 -6.73 -6.30
C GLU A 128 -11.11 -6.70 -6.88
N LYS A 129 -10.25 -5.95 -6.18
CA LYS A 129 -8.82 -5.93 -6.40
C LYS A 129 -8.07 -6.27 -5.12
N PHE A 130 -7.00 -7.01 -5.31
CA PHE A 130 -6.11 -7.44 -4.24
C PHE A 130 -4.73 -6.90 -4.53
N GLN A 131 -4.03 -6.49 -3.50
CA GLN A 131 -2.61 -6.26 -3.57
C GLN A 131 -1.95 -7.07 -2.46
N THR A 132 -0.97 -7.86 -2.87
CA THR A 132 -0.07 -8.56 -1.96
C THR A 132 1.31 -7.95 -2.11
N VAL A 133 2.00 -7.79 -0.99
CA VAL A 133 3.43 -7.48 -0.96
C VAL A 133 4.12 -8.55 -0.17
N ILE A 134 5.12 -9.19 -0.78
CA ILE A 134 5.83 -10.30 -0.17
C ILE A 134 7.31 -9.97 -0.10
N THR A 135 7.91 -10.16 1.07
CA THR A 135 9.36 -10.08 1.27
C THR A 135 9.83 -11.19 2.20
N VAL A 136 11.12 -11.50 2.12
CA VAL A 136 11.78 -12.50 2.96
C VAL A 136 12.98 -11.84 3.62
N PHE A 137 13.06 -11.93 4.94
CA PHE A 137 14.10 -11.31 5.75
C PHE A 137 14.47 -12.19 6.94
N GLU A 138 15.76 -12.40 7.17
CA GLU A 138 16.31 -13.09 8.36
C GLU A 138 15.56 -14.39 8.73
N GLY A 139 15.22 -15.23 7.75
CA GLY A 139 14.48 -16.47 7.98
C GLY A 139 12.98 -16.29 8.27
N HIS A 140 12.39 -15.15 7.91
CA HIS A 140 10.96 -14.86 8.02
C HIS A 140 10.37 -14.47 6.68
N THR A 141 9.08 -14.73 6.48
CA THR A 141 8.30 -14.16 5.39
C THR A 141 7.39 -13.09 5.94
N MET A 142 7.35 -11.92 5.31
CA MET A 142 6.34 -10.89 5.55
C MET A 142 5.42 -10.84 4.33
N ASN A 143 4.13 -10.94 4.60
CA ASN A 143 3.06 -10.83 3.61
C ASN A 143 2.15 -9.68 4.01
N ILE A 144 2.09 -8.65 3.18
CA ILE A 144 1.17 -7.52 3.34
C ILE A 144 0.02 -7.74 2.37
N PHE A 145 -1.20 -7.87 2.88
CA PHE A 145 -2.38 -8.12 2.06
C PHE A 145 -3.41 -7.02 2.26
N MET A 146 -3.97 -6.55 1.15
CA MET A 146 -5.14 -5.70 1.11
C MET A 146 -6.13 -6.20 0.06
N SER A 147 -7.41 -5.97 0.32
CA SER A 147 -8.49 -6.15 -0.65
C SER A 147 -9.41 -4.94 -0.64
N SER A 148 -9.90 -4.53 -1.79
CA SER A 148 -10.82 -3.41 -1.93
C SER A 148 -11.67 -3.55 -3.18
N GLU A 149 -12.86 -2.95 -3.20
CA GLU A 149 -13.62 -2.76 -4.43
C GLU A 149 -12.78 -1.99 -5.47
N THR A 150 -12.95 -2.33 -6.75
CA THR A 150 -12.15 -1.78 -7.85
C THR A 150 -12.15 -0.25 -7.94
N ASN A 151 -13.28 0.38 -7.62
CA ASN A 151 -13.44 1.83 -7.71
C ASN A 151 -12.65 2.56 -6.61
N ASP A 152 -12.57 1.96 -5.42
CA ASP A 152 -11.93 2.55 -4.26
C ASP A 152 -10.44 2.19 -4.18
N PHE A 153 -10.02 1.13 -4.89
CA PHE A 153 -8.66 0.61 -4.86
C PHE A 153 -7.59 1.67 -5.14
N LYS A 154 -7.79 2.56 -6.12
CA LYS A 154 -6.79 3.61 -6.46
C LYS A 154 -6.64 4.67 -5.38
N GLU A 155 -7.70 4.97 -4.64
CA GLU A 155 -7.64 5.91 -3.53
C GLU A 155 -6.87 5.29 -2.36
N HIS A 156 -7.18 4.03 -2.06
CA HIS A 156 -6.51 3.26 -1.02
C HIS A 156 -5.04 2.98 -1.35
N GLN A 157 -4.69 2.74 -2.62
CA GLN A 157 -3.33 2.41 -3.04
C GLN A 157 -2.29 3.45 -2.58
N LYS A 158 -2.60 4.75 -2.69
CA LYS A 158 -1.65 5.80 -2.30
C LYS A 158 -1.26 5.75 -0.83
N ILE A 159 -2.22 5.55 0.07
CA ILE A 159 -1.91 5.50 1.50
C ILE A 159 -1.17 4.21 1.86
N ILE A 160 -1.43 3.15 1.11
CA ILE A 160 -0.82 1.84 1.30
C ILE A 160 0.63 1.85 0.83
N ASP A 161 0.91 2.46 -0.31
CA ASP A 161 2.27 2.68 -0.79
C ASP A 161 3.09 3.46 0.25
N LEU A 162 2.51 4.52 0.84
CA LEU A 162 3.15 5.28 1.92
C LEU A 162 3.39 4.44 3.19
N MET A 163 2.47 3.52 3.52
CA MET A 163 2.65 2.59 4.63
C MET A 163 3.80 1.62 4.34
N ILE A 164 3.82 0.99 3.16
CA ILE A 164 4.86 0.05 2.74
C ILE A 164 6.23 0.71 2.70
N GLU A 165 6.35 1.91 2.10
CA GLU A 165 7.59 2.68 2.05
C GLU A 165 8.11 3.10 3.43
N SER A 166 7.26 3.08 4.45
CA SER A 166 7.63 3.45 5.82
C SER A 166 8.07 2.28 6.69
N ILE A 167 8.03 1.05 6.17
CA ILE A 167 8.41 -0.15 6.90
C ILE A 167 9.93 -0.15 7.11
N ASP A 168 10.33 -0.31 8.36
CA ASP A 168 11.71 -0.50 8.82
C ASP A 168 11.77 -1.84 9.58
N ILE A 169 12.66 -2.75 9.21
CA ILE A 169 12.73 -4.09 9.82
C ILE A 169 13.67 -4.01 11.03
N VAL A 170 13.14 -4.32 12.22
CA VAL A 170 13.89 -4.15 13.50
C VAL A 170 14.46 -5.45 14.06
N TYR A 171 14.40 -6.52 13.28
CA TYR A 171 14.79 -7.87 13.71
C TYR A 171 16.30 -8.13 13.57
#